data_AF-A0A9D6GYY8-F1
#
_entry.id   AF-A0A9D6GYY8-F1
#
_cell.length_a   1.000
_cell.length_b   1.000
_cell.length_c   1.000
_cell.angle_alpha   90.00
_cell.angle_beta   90.00
_cell.angle_gamma   90.00
#
_symmetry.space_group_name_H-M   'P 1'
#
loop_
_entity.id
_entity.type
_entity.pdbx_description
1 polymer ?
#
loop_
_entity_poly.entity_id
_entity_poly.type
_entity_poly.pdbx_seq_one_letter_code
_entity_poly.pdbx_strand_id
1 'polypeptide(L)'
;MRRRVGRIILWALYLLVASNLAAALWVWAHSPLGHLLVARTDDQIRLLTDQAVAREATPERMSALMTARLAESPRNWLVIDALKDVAAERGIAFPPPVQAQLQAADDADHGVVAGLGACGACLLDAGSCQMSWVLACQAPVVLTPLGDIEGVATESWHAANGEAVDRINLGLSIVGLGSTLLALPSEGASVPFGVGANLARLAHRTGALTRGASEMILRAVDRGVDWAGLRKLGALDLLSDPAAVRPFLHPAAFAEVEATAADLGRVAAATGPAGALYLLRSVNDADDARRLAHVSEALGPKTVGRAEVLGGRRLLRFALSLGRLGLWITGAAFWALASFATLLGHLLHHATFMGVRRLRRALR
;
A
#
# COMPACT_ATOMS: atom_id res chain seq x y z
N MET A 1 -6.91 50.31 1.66
CA MET A 1 -6.96 49.62 2.99
C MET A 1 -8.09 48.60 3.12
N ARG A 2 -9.37 48.93 2.86
CA ARG A 2 -10.52 48.01 3.01
C ARG A 2 -10.37 46.61 2.37
N ARG A 3 -9.82 46.52 1.15
CA ARG A 3 -9.61 45.22 0.46
C ARG A 3 -8.51 44.34 1.09
N ARG A 4 -7.50 44.94 1.73
CA ARG A 4 -6.44 44.19 2.44
C ARG A 4 -6.93 43.66 3.78
N VAL A 5 -7.70 44.48 4.53
CA VAL A 5 -8.34 44.06 5.79
C VAL A 5 -9.33 42.92 5.56
N GLY A 6 -10.13 42.97 4.49
CA GLY A 6 -11.04 41.87 4.14
C GLY A 6 -10.33 40.55 3.81
N ARG A 7 -9.19 40.58 3.11
CA ARG A 7 -8.40 39.37 2.84
C ARG A 7 -7.77 38.78 4.11
N ILE A 8 -7.30 39.62 5.02
CA ILE A 8 -6.72 39.15 6.31
C ILE A 8 -7.80 38.47 7.16
N ILE A 9 -8.99 39.04 7.24
CA ILE A 9 -10.13 38.43 7.98
C ILE A 9 -10.52 37.09 7.34
N LEU A 10 -10.55 37.01 6.01
CA LEU A 10 -10.86 35.77 5.29
C LEU A 10 -9.81 34.68 5.56
N TRP A 11 -8.51 35.03 5.52
CA TRP A 11 -7.42 34.09 5.85
C TRP A 11 -7.47 33.63 7.31
N ALA A 12 -7.77 34.54 8.25
CA ALA A 12 -7.92 34.19 9.65
C ALA A 12 -9.09 33.21 9.87
N LEU A 13 -10.21 33.40 9.16
CA LEU A 13 -11.33 32.45 9.18
C LEU A 13 -10.96 31.10 8.57
N TYR A 14 -10.25 31.07 7.43
CA TYR A 14 -9.77 29.82 6.84
C TYR A 14 -8.82 29.06 7.75
N LEU A 15 -7.88 29.76 8.40
CA LEU A 15 -6.95 29.17 9.35
C LEU A 15 -7.66 28.63 10.59
N LEU A 16 -8.64 29.37 11.12
CA LEU A 16 -9.44 28.91 12.27
C LEU A 16 -10.29 27.67 11.93
N VAL A 17 -10.85 27.64 10.73
CA VAL A 17 -11.60 26.48 10.22
C VAL A 17 -10.65 25.30 10.02
N ALA A 18 -9.51 25.50 9.38
CA ALA A 18 -8.49 24.47 9.17
C ALA A 18 -7.93 23.92 10.50
N SER A 19 -7.71 24.78 11.50
CA SER A 19 -7.23 24.35 12.82
C SER A 19 -8.28 23.56 13.59
N ASN A 20 -9.56 23.95 13.52
CA ASN A 20 -10.65 23.18 14.11
C ASN A 20 -10.84 21.84 13.39
N LEU A 21 -10.69 21.81 12.07
CA LEU A 21 -10.65 20.60 11.25
C LEU A 21 -9.58 19.63 11.73
N ALA A 22 -8.34 20.12 11.85
CA ALA A 22 -7.22 19.34 12.30
C ALA A 22 -7.42 18.82 13.74
N ALA A 23 -7.92 19.68 14.65
CA ALA A 23 -8.20 19.30 16.03
C ALA A 23 -9.32 18.25 16.13
N ALA A 24 -10.39 18.37 15.34
CA ALA A 24 -11.49 17.41 15.33
C ALA A 24 -11.03 16.04 14.78
N LEU A 25 -10.23 16.02 13.72
CA LEU A 25 -9.64 14.79 13.17
C LEU A 25 -8.69 14.14 14.19
N TRP A 26 -7.88 14.95 14.87
CA TRP A 26 -6.97 14.47 15.90
C TRP A 26 -7.72 13.87 17.09
N VAL A 27 -8.75 14.55 17.61
CA VAL A 27 -9.61 14.04 18.69
C VAL A 27 -10.33 12.77 18.26
N TRP A 28 -10.87 12.72 17.05
CA TRP A 28 -11.54 11.51 16.54
C TRP A 28 -10.57 10.33 16.48
N ALA A 29 -9.37 10.52 15.91
CA ALA A 29 -8.33 9.50 15.79
C ALA A 29 -7.84 8.94 17.14
N HIS A 30 -7.92 9.73 18.21
CA HIS A 30 -7.48 9.33 19.56
C HIS A 30 -8.65 9.07 20.52
N SER A 31 -9.89 9.11 20.03
CA SER A 31 -11.08 8.91 20.87
C SER A 31 -11.46 7.43 20.96
N PRO A 32 -12.00 6.97 22.10
CA PRO A 32 -12.54 5.61 22.23
C PRO A 32 -13.60 5.29 21.18
N LEU A 33 -14.40 6.29 20.77
CA LEU A 33 -15.42 6.15 19.73
C LEU A 33 -14.82 5.91 18.35
N GLY A 34 -13.70 6.57 18.02
CA GLY A 34 -12.95 6.31 16.79
C GLY A 34 -12.45 4.87 16.73
N HIS A 35 -11.82 4.39 17.80
CA HIS A 35 -11.38 3.00 17.92
C HIS A 35 -12.53 1.99 17.84
N LEU A 36 -13.68 2.27 18.47
CA LEU A 36 -14.86 1.41 18.40
C LEU A 36 -15.45 1.34 16.99
N LEU A 37 -15.44 2.45 16.24
CA LEU A 37 -15.91 2.48 14.85
C LEU A 37 -14.97 1.70 13.94
N VAL A 38 -13.65 1.83 14.11
CA VAL A 38 -12.65 1.05 13.36
C VAL A 38 -12.77 -0.45 13.67
N ALA A 39 -12.87 -0.82 14.94
CA ALA A 39 -13.06 -2.22 15.35
C ALA A 39 -14.36 -2.80 14.78
N ARG A 40 -15.46 -2.03 14.79
CA ARG A 40 -16.73 -2.41 14.15
C ARG A 40 -16.58 -2.64 12.65
N THR A 41 -15.77 -1.83 11.95
CA THR A 41 -15.52 -2.03 10.52
C THR A 41 -14.69 -3.27 10.25
N ASP A 42 -13.70 -3.59 11.09
CA ASP A 42 -12.88 -4.80 10.93
C ASP A 42 -13.70 -6.08 11.15
N ASP A 43 -14.52 -6.09 12.20
CA ASP A 43 -15.46 -7.19 12.46
C ASP A 43 -16.46 -7.35 11.32
N GLN A 44 -16.94 -6.24 10.75
CA GLN A 44 -17.83 -6.27 9.59
C GLN A 44 -17.13 -6.82 8.34
N ILE A 45 -15.87 -6.45 8.08
CA ILE A 45 -15.07 -7.00 6.99
C ILE A 45 -14.90 -8.51 7.17
N ARG A 46 -14.56 -8.97 8.37
CA ARG A 46 -14.45 -10.40 8.70
C ARG A 46 -15.74 -11.15 8.43
N LEU A 47 -16.83 -10.71 9.06
CA LEU A 47 -18.14 -11.35 8.96
C LEU A 47 -18.63 -11.45 7.52
N LEU A 48 -18.53 -10.37 6.76
CA LEU A 48 -19.05 -10.36 5.40
C LEU A 48 -18.15 -11.10 4.42
N THR A 49 -16.84 -11.09 4.64
CA THR A 49 -15.91 -11.94 3.88
C THR A 49 -16.17 -13.42 4.19
N ASP A 50 -16.41 -13.78 5.45
CA ASP A 50 -16.78 -15.14 5.85
C ASP A 50 -18.09 -15.59 5.22
N GLN A 51 -19.10 -14.71 5.17
CA GLN A 51 -20.35 -15.00 4.46
C GLN A 51 -20.15 -15.18 2.96
N ALA A 52 -19.31 -14.36 2.33
CA ALA A 52 -19.00 -14.48 0.91
C ALA A 52 -18.27 -15.80 0.62
N VAL A 53 -17.26 -16.14 1.44
CA VAL A 53 -16.52 -17.39 1.32
C VAL A 53 -17.42 -18.59 1.58
N ALA A 54 -18.32 -18.51 2.57
CA ALA A 54 -19.28 -19.58 2.84
C ALA A 54 -20.19 -19.91 1.65
N ARG A 55 -20.48 -18.92 0.77
CA ARG A 55 -21.28 -19.12 -0.44
C ARG A 55 -20.48 -19.68 -1.60
N GLU A 56 -19.22 -19.28 -1.73
CA GLU A 56 -18.37 -19.62 -2.88
C GLU A 56 -17.50 -20.87 -2.63
N ALA A 57 -17.16 -21.20 -1.38
CA ALA A 57 -16.37 -22.37 -1.03
C ALA A 57 -17.21 -23.66 -1.08
N THR A 58 -17.68 -24.04 -2.26
CA THR A 58 -18.30 -25.36 -2.51
C THR A 58 -17.22 -26.45 -2.63
N PRO A 59 -17.49 -27.72 -2.29
CA PRO A 59 -16.53 -28.82 -2.45
C PRO A 59 -15.93 -28.91 -3.87
N GLU A 60 -16.76 -28.70 -4.90
CA GLU A 60 -16.35 -28.74 -6.31
C GLU A 60 -15.38 -27.60 -6.64
N ARG A 61 -15.74 -26.36 -6.25
CA ARG A 61 -14.89 -25.19 -6.46
C ARG A 61 -13.57 -25.28 -5.70
N MET A 62 -13.60 -25.73 -4.44
CA MET A 62 -12.38 -25.91 -3.63
C MET A 62 -11.47 -26.97 -4.25
N SER A 63 -12.03 -28.09 -4.73
CA SER A 63 -11.27 -29.13 -5.42
C SER A 63 -10.66 -28.62 -6.72
N ALA A 64 -11.42 -27.86 -7.52
CA ALA A 64 -10.94 -27.27 -8.76
C ALA A 64 -9.80 -26.26 -8.53
N LEU A 65 -9.92 -25.40 -7.50
CA LEU A 65 -8.86 -24.48 -7.11
C LEU A 65 -7.61 -25.25 -6.66
N MET A 66 -7.76 -26.25 -5.79
CA MET A 66 -6.65 -27.07 -5.31
C MET A 66 -5.91 -27.76 -6.46
N THR A 67 -6.63 -28.43 -7.36
CA THR A 67 -6.03 -29.09 -8.53
C THR A 67 -5.33 -28.10 -9.45
N ALA A 68 -5.89 -26.91 -9.66
CA ALA A 68 -5.24 -25.87 -10.46
C ALA A 68 -3.90 -25.44 -9.84
N ARG A 69 -3.83 -25.26 -8.52
CA ARG A 69 -2.60 -24.85 -7.82
C ARG A 69 -1.55 -25.97 -7.75
N LEU A 70 -1.99 -27.22 -7.63
CA LEU A 70 -1.10 -28.38 -7.68
C LEU A 70 -0.49 -28.62 -9.07
N ALA A 71 -1.09 -28.07 -10.13
CA ALA A 71 -0.58 -28.12 -11.50
C ALA A 71 0.42 -27.00 -11.83
N GLU A 72 0.57 -25.98 -10.97
CA GLU A 72 1.55 -24.91 -11.16
C GLU A 72 2.98 -25.45 -11.02
N SER A 73 3.92 -24.90 -11.80
CA SER A 73 5.34 -25.20 -11.69
C SER A 73 6.15 -23.91 -11.84
N PRO A 74 6.77 -23.39 -10.77
CA PRO A 74 6.80 -23.93 -9.41
C PRO A 74 5.43 -23.86 -8.69
N ARG A 75 5.13 -24.84 -7.83
CA ARG A 75 3.92 -24.84 -6.99
C ARG A 75 3.98 -23.74 -5.94
N ASN A 76 2.84 -23.13 -5.66
CA ASN A 76 2.70 -22.11 -4.64
C ASN A 76 2.11 -22.68 -3.35
N TRP A 77 2.97 -23.24 -2.50
CA TRP A 77 2.58 -23.86 -1.23
C TRP A 77 1.86 -22.92 -0.25
N LEU A 78 2.17 -21.62 -0.29
CA LEU A 78 1.44 -20.60 0.48
C LEU A 78 -0.06 -20.60 0.15
N VAL A 79 -0.41 -20.70 -1.14
CA VAL A 79 -1.81 -20.71 -1.60
C VAL A 79 -2.46 -22.06 -1.31
N ILE A 80 -1.72 -23.15 -1.49
CA ILE A 80 -2.18 -24.52 -1.20
C ILE A 80 -2.54 -24.65 0.29
N ASP A 81 -1.67 -24.17 1.18
CA ASP A 81 -1.93 -24.17 2.63
C ASP A 81 -3.09 -23.25 3.00
N ALA A 82 -3.16 -22.06 2.41
CA ALA A 82 -4.31 -21.17 2.63
C ALA A 82 -5.64 -21.79 2.15
N LEU A 83 -5.63 -22.60 1.08
CA LEU A 83 -6.81 -23.35 0.63
C LEU A 83 -7.16 -24.51 1.58
N LYS A 84 -6.16 -25.19 2.15
CA LYS A 84 -6.35 -26.21 3.20
C LYS A 84 -6.99 -25.60 4.44
N ASP A 85 -6.53 -24.43 4.86
CA ASP A 85 -7.11 -23.70 5.99
C ASP A 85 -8.57 -23.33 5.72
N VAL A 86 -8.89 -22.81 4.53
CA VAL A 86 -10.29 -22.51 4.17
C VAL A 86 -11.12 -23.80 4.15
N ALA A 87 -10.62 -24.89 3.59
CA ALA A 87 -11.35 -26.16 3.57
C ALA A 87 -11.61 -26.68 5.00
N ALA A 88 -10.62 -26.62 5.89
CA ALA A 88 -10.74 -26.99 7.29
C ALA A 88 -11.77 -26.13 8.03
N GLU A 89 -11.73 -24.80 7.86
CA GLU A 89 -12.70 -23.87 8.45
C GLU A 89 -14.14 -24.12 7.97
N ARG A 90 -14.31 -24.61 6.75
CA ARG A 90 -15.61 -24.88 6.15
C ARG A 90 -16.07 -26.33 6.32
N GLY A 91 -15.25 -27.20 6.92
CA GLY A 91 -15.54 -28.63 7.05
C GLY A 91 -15.62 -29.36 5.70
N ILE A 92 -14.88 -28.89 4.71
CA ILE A 92 -14.85 -29.46 3.35
C ILE A 92 -13.71 -30.46 3.26
N ALA A 93 -14.05 -31.72 3.02
CA ALA A 93 -13.08 -32.75 2.71
C ALA A 93 -12.77 -32.75 1.20
N PHE A 94 -11.49 -32.72 0.83
CA PHE A 94 -11.08 -32.92 -0.56
C PHE A 94 -11.31 -34.38 -0.98
N PRO A 95 -11.74 -34.66 -2.23
CA PRO A 95 -11.90 -36.02 -2.72
C PRO A 95 -10.58 -36.81 -2.67
N PRO A 96 -10.62 -38.15 -2.51
CA PRO A 96 -9.42 -39.01 -2.50
C PRO A 96 -8.40 -38.76 -3.63
N PRO A 97 -8.79 -38.53 -4.91
CA PRO A 97 -7.80 -38.24 -5.95
C PRO A 97 -7.04 -36.93 -5.72
N VAL A 98 -7.69 -35.90 -5.16
CA VAL A 98 -7.04 -34.62 -4.85
C VAL A 98 -6.11 -34.77 -3.65
N GLN A 99 -6.51 -35.55 -2.64
CA GLN A 99 -5.65 -35.85 -1.49
C GLN A 99 -4.38 -36.60 -1.91
N ALA A 100 -4.51 -37.58 -2.81
CA ALA A 100 -3.36 -38.31 -3.34
C ALA A 100 -2.40 -37.40 -4.13
N GLN A 101 -2.93 -36.47 -4.94
CA GLN A 101 -2.12 -35.47 -5.64
C GLN A 101 -1.41 -34.52 -4.68
N LEU A 102 -2.10 -34.07 -3.63
CA LEU A 102 -1.53 -33.20 -2.61
C LEU A 102 -0.37 -33.88 -1.88
N GLN A 103 -0.53 -35.14 -1.47
CA GLN A 103 0.53 -35.90 -0.80
C GLN A 103 1.72 -36.11 -1.73
N ALA A 104 1.48 -36.53 -2.98
CA ALA A 104 2.56 -36.75 -3.94
C ALA A 104 3.33 -35.45 -4.26
N ALA A 105 2.64 -34.30 -4.29
CA ALA A 105 3.28 -33.00 -4.45
C ALA A 105 4.11 -32.62 -3.22
N ASP A 106 3.60 -32.86 -2.01
CA ASP A 106 4.27 -32.57 -0.75
C ASP A 106 5.58 -33.36 -0.61
N ASP A 107 5.51 -34.67 -0.89
CA ASP A 107 6.67 -35.56 -0.86
C ASP A 107 7.75 -35.12 -1.88
N ALA A 108 7.33 -34.60 -3.05
CA ALA A 108 8.23 -34.14 -4.10
C ALA A 108 8.91 -32.80 -3.78
N ASP A 109 8.17 -31.84 -3.20
CA ASP A 109 8.64 -30.47 -3.00
C ASP A 109 9.31 -30.27 -1.62
N HIS A 110 8.89 -31.03 -0.60
CA HIS A 110 9.44 -30.95 0.77
C HIS A 110 10.32 -32.16 1.17
N GLY A 111 10.53 -33.12 0.26
CA GLY A 111 11.42 -34.25 0.49
C GLY A 111 12.87 -33.83 0.81
N VAL A 112 13.57 -34.65 1.60
CA VAL A 112 14.94 -34.40 2.12
C VAL A 112 15.97 -34.07 1.02
N VAL A 113 15.71 -34.47 -0.22
CA VAL A 113 16.57 -34.24 -1.40
C VAL A 113 16.35 -32.86 -2.06
N ALA A 114 15.19 -32.21 -1.87
CA ALA A 114 14.84 -30.94 -2.52
C ALA A 114 15.43 -29.70 -1.82
N GLY A 115 15.85 -29.82 -0.55
CA GLY A 115 16.21 -28.67 0.30
C GLY A 115 17.60 -28.04 0.08
N LEU A 116 18.53 -28.70 -0.62
CA LEU A 116 19.93 -28.24 -0.69
C LEU A 116 20.33 -27.52 -2.00
N GLY A 117 19.57 -27.68 -3.09
CA GLY A 117 19.85 -27.06 -4.40
C GLY A 117 18.96 -25.88 -4.79
N ALA A 118 17.79 -25.74 -4.16
CA ALA A 118 16.75 -24.77 -4.56
C ALA A 118 17.18 -23.30 -4.38
N CYS A 119 18.03 -23.03 -3.39
CA CYS A 119 18.48 -21.66 -3.09
C CYS A 119 19.49 -21.14 -4.12
N GLY A 120 20.39 -22.00 -4.60
CA GLY A 120 21.42 -21.64 -5.59
C GLY A 120 20.86 -21.34 -6.97
N ALA A 121 19.89 -22.14 -7.44
CA ALA A 121 19.19 -21.87 -8.69
C ALA A 121 18.32 -20.60 -8.60
N CYS A 122 17.68 -20.36 -7.45
CA CYS A 122 16.86 -19.17 -7.21
C CYS A 122 17.66 -17.86 -7.16
N LEU A 123 18.94 -17.90 -6.78
CA LEU A 123 19.83 -16.74 -6.86
C LEU A 123 20.18 -16.35 -8.31
N LEU A 124 20.19 -17.32 -9.24
CA LEU A 124 20.54 -17.10 -10.64
C LEU A 124 19.34 -16.71 -11.51
N ASP A 125 18.15 -17.25 -11.24
CA ASP A 125 16.92 -16.92 -11.94
C ASP A 125 15.73 -16.80 -10.97
N ALA A 126 15.34 -15.54 -10.69
CA ALA A 126 14.25 -15.19 -9.79
C ALA A 126 12.88 -15.68 -10.28
N GLY A 127 12.68 -15.78 -11.61
CA GLY A 127 11.40 -16.12 -12.22
C GLY A 127 11.01 -17.59 -12.06
N SER A 128 11.99 -18.46 -11.80
CA SER A 128 11.80 -19.91 -11.62
C SER A 128 11.60 -20.32 -10.16
N CYS A 129 11.66 -19.39 -9.21
CA CYS A 129 11.63 -19.70 -7.78
C CYS A 129 10.22 -20.04 -7.27
N GLN A 130 10.13 -21.08 -6.43
CA GLN A 130 8.99 -21.26 -5.53
C GLN A 130 8.93 -20.12 -4.50
N MET A 131 7.72 -19.69 -4.13
CA MET A 131 7.47 -18.54 -3.25
C MET A 131 8.16 -18.66 -1.87
N SER A 132 8.29 -19.88 -1.34
CA SER A 132 9.00 -20.17 -0.08
C SER A 132 10.51 -19.88 -0.19
N TRP A 133 11.14 -20.23 -1.31
CA TRP A 133 12.56 -20.03 -1.56
C TRP A 133 12.91 -18.60 -1.99
N VAL A 134 11.99 -17.88 -2.66
CA VAL A 134 12.17 -16.45 -2.96
C VAL A 134 12.49 -15.67 -1.68
N LEU A 135 11.74 -15.94 -0.60
CA LEU A 135 11.94 -15.25 0.67
C LEU A 135 13.16 -15.75 1.45
N ALA A 136 13.47 -17.04 1.38
CA ALA A 136 14.65 -17.57 2.06
C ALA A 136 15.97 -17.11 1.40
N CYS A 137 15.97 -16.94 0.07
CA CYS A 137 17.20 -16.84 -0.72
C CYS A 137 17.45 -15.44 -1.32
N GLN A 138 16.41 -14.72 -1.73
CA GLN A 138 16.57 -13.36 -2.28
C GLN A 138 16.25 -12.25 -1.27
N ALA A 139 15.33 -12.48 -0.34
CA ALA A 139 14.92 -11.44 0.61
C ALA A 139 16.07 -10.89 1.47
N PRO A 140 17.08 -11.67 1.92
CA PRO A 140 18.20 -11.10 2.69
C PRO A 140 19.05 -10.09 1.91
N VAL A 141 19.06 -10.15 0.57
CA VAL A 141 19.79 -9.20 -0.28
C VAL A 141 18.88 -8.04 -0.67
N VAL A 142 17.64 -8.34 -1.09
CA VAL A 142 16.68 -7.36 -1.62
C VAL A 142 16.00 -6.53 -0.54
N LEU A 143 15.79 -7.04 0.67
CA LEU A 143 15.14 -6.30 1.77
C LEU A 143 16.11 -5.44 2.59
N THR A 144 17.36 -5.29 2.15
CA THR A 144 18.35 -4.47 2.86
C THR A 144 18.44 -3.07 2.23
N PRO A 145 18.70 -2.01 3.03
CA PRO A 145 18.97 -0.67 2.51
C PRO A 145 20.11 -0.63 1.48
N LEU A 146 21.02 -1.61 1.52
CA LEU A 146 22.10 -1.76 0.54
C LEU A 146 21.56 -2.01 -0.88
N GLY A 147 20.46 -2.76 -1.03
CA GLY A 147 19.83 -2.97 -2.34
C GLY A 147 19.21 -1.68 -2.91
N ASP A 148 18.74 -0.79 -2.05
CA ASP A 148 18.22 0.50 -2.49
C ASP A 148 19.33 1.46 -2.95
N ILE A 149 20.48 1.46 -2.25
CA ILE A 149 21.68 2.21 -2.69
C ILE A 149 22.22 1.63 -4.00
N GLU A 150 22.35 0.31 -4.11
CA GLU A 150 22.83 -0.38 -5.31
C GLU A 150 21.95 -0.08 -6.53
N GLY A 151 20.63 -0.12 -6.35
CA GLY A 151 19.69 0.22 -7.42
C GLY A 151 19.80 1.68 -7.86
N VAL A 152 19.86 2.66 -6.95
CA VAL A 152 20.07 4.07 -7.37
C VAL A 152 21.41 4.24 -8.06
N ALA A 153 22.49 3.67 -7.51
CA ALA A 153 23.84 3.83 -8.05
C ALA A 153 23.97 3.22 -9.45
N THR A 154 23.50 1.99 -9.63
CA THR A 154 23.57 1.24 -10.90
C THR A 154 22.75 1.92 -11.99
N GLU A 155 21.50 2.29 -11.69
CA GLU A 155 20.63 2.92 -12.69
C GLU A 155 21.06 4.36 -13.01
N SER A 156 21.63 5.08 -12.04
CA SER A 156 22.22 6.40 -12.28
C SER A 156 23.49 6.30 -13.13
N TRP A 157 24.28 5.24 -12.94
CA TRP A 157 25.43 4.94 -13.79
C TRP A 157 25.01 4.66 -15.24
N HIS A 158 23.99 3.82 -15.46
CA HIS A 158 23.44 3.56 -16.79
C HIS A 158 22.96 4.86 -17.45
N ALA A 159 22.27 5.72 -16.69
CA ALA A 159 21.79 7.01 -17.19
C ALA A 159 22.94 7.96 -17.58
N ALA A 160 24.01 8.02 -16.79
CA ALA A 160 25.18 8.85 -17.05
C ALA A 160 25.96 8.40 -18.30
N ASN A 161 26.01 7.09 -18.56
CA ASN A 161 26.69 6.51 -19.72
C ASN A 161 25.82 6.41 -20.99
N GLY A 162 24.55 6.85 -20.93
CA GLY A 162 23.63 6.76 -22.06
C GLY A 162 23.16 5.33 -22.36
N GLU A 163 23.26 4.44 -21.39
CA GLU A 163 22.80 3.05 -21.46
C GLU A 163 21.30 2.92 -21.14
N ALA A 164 20.73 1.74 -21.36
CA ALA A 164 19.33 1.48 -21.02
C ALA A 164 19.17 1.45 -19.50
N VAL A 165 18.26 2.28 -18.98
CA VAL A 165 17.97 2.39 -17.54
C VAL A 165 16.71 1.58 -17.20
N ASP A 166 16.79 0.71 -16.20
CA ASP A 166 15.61 0.12 -15.58
C ASP A 166 14.93 1.16 -14.69
N ARG A 167 14.02 1.91 -15.32
CA ARG A 167 13.26 2.97 -14.65
C ARG A 167 12.44 2.47 -13.47
N ILE A 168 11.96 1.22 -13.51
CA ILE A 168 11.15 0.68 -12.42
C ILE A 168 12.06 0.39 -11.22
N ASN A 169 13.22 -0.24 -11.45
CA ASN A 169 14.23 -0.48 -10.43
C ASN A 169 14.71 0.84 -9.80
N LEU A 170 14.99 1.87 -10.62
CA LEU A 170 15.37 3.21 -10.14
C LEU A 170 14.28 3.83 -9.27
N GLY A 171 13.02 3.85 -9.75
CA GLY A 171 11.90 4.45 -9.02
C GLY A 171 11.65 3.80 -7.66
N LEU A 172 11.70 2.46 -7.61
CA LEU A 172 11.54 1.72 -6.36
C LEU A 172 12.73 1.92 -5.41
N SER A 173 13.95 2.09 -5.94
CA SER A 173 15.14 2.43 -5.15
C SER A 173 15.05 3.82 -4.52
N ILE A 174 14.57 4.81 -5.28
CA ILE A 174 14.36 6.18 -4.76
C ILE A 174 13.34 6.16 -3.62
N VAL A 175 12.24 5.42 -3.79
CA VAL A 175 11.19 5.26 -2.77
C VAL A 175 11.70 4.50 -1.54
N GLY A 176 12.47 3.42 -1.74
CA GLY A 176 13.10 2.65 -0.64
C GLY A 176 14.08 3.48 0.19
N LEU A 177 14.85 4.36 -0.46
CA LEU A 177 15.73 5.33 0.18
C LEU A 177 15.00 6.55 0.75
N GLY A 178 13.68 6.66 0.64
CA GLY A 178 12.92 7.87 1.00
C GLY A 178 13.20 8.39 2.41
N SER A 179 13.44 7.53 3.41
CA SER A 179 13.83 7.95 4.78
C SER A 179 15.26 8.48 4.88
N THR A 180 16.13 8.11 3.94
CA THR A 180 17.57 8.37 4.02
C THR A 180 18.00 9.49 3.07
N LEU A 181 17.40 9.56 1.88
CA LEU A 181 17.67 10.60 0.88
C LEU A 181 16.72 11.80 0.99
N LEU A 182 15.48 11.59 1.44
CA LEU A 182 14.43 12.63 1.46
C LEU A 182 14.10 13.16 2.86
N ALA A 183 14.66 12.58 3.92
CA ALA A 183 14.50 13.13 5.26
C ALA A 183 15.12 14.53 5.36
N LEU A 184 14.27 15.51 5.63
CA LEU A 184 14.69 16.72 6.33
C LEU A 184 14.99 16.33 7.78
N PRO A 185 16.04 16.87 8.41
CA PRO A 185 16.43 16.53 9.78
C PRO A 185 15.37 16.84 10.86
N SER A 186 14.22 17.44 10.50
CA SER A 186 13.18 17.89 11.42
C SER A 186 11.95 16.99 11.55
N GLU A 187 11.80 15.93 10.75
CA GLU A 187 10.61 15.07 10.80
C GLU A 187 10.98 13.66 11.27
N GLY A 188 10.78 13.44 12.57
CA GLY A 188 10.81 12.11 13.15
C GLY A 188 9.64 11.28 12.62
N ALA A 189 9.86 10.53 11.55
CA ALA A 189 8.90 9.57 11.04
C ALA A 189 9.62 8.32 10.54
N SER A 190 9.82 7.37 11.44
CA SER A 190 10.22 6.00 11.14
C SER A 190 9.04 5.26 10.49
N VAL A 191 8.70 5.61 9.24
CA VAL A 191 7.67 4.90 8.48
C VAL A 191 8.33 3.69 7.79
N PRO A 192 7.75 2.48 7.87
CA PRO A 192 8.32 1.26 7.33
C PRO A 192 8.13 1.13 5.80
N PHE A 193 8.30 2.21 5.03
CA PHE A 193 8.13 2.18 3.57
C PHE A 193 9.19 1.32 2.85
N GLY A 194 10.36 1.09 3.47
CA GLY A 194 11.40 0.22 2.90
C GLY A 194 10.93 -1.23 2.69
N VAL A 195 10.02 -1.74 3.53
CA VAL A 195 9.50 -3.11 3.37
C VAL A 195 8.64 -3.24 2.10
N GLY A 196 7.76 -2.25 1.86
CA GLY A 196 6.88 -2.28 0.70
C GLY A 196 7.58 -1.96 -0.62
N ALA A 197 8.56 -1.04 -0.61
CA ALA A 197 9.38 -0.74 -1.78
C ALA A 197 10.21 -1.96 -2.21
N ASN A 198 10.81 -2.67 -1.25
CA ASN A 198 11.59 -3.87 -1.53
C ASN A 198 10.72 -5.06 -1.96
N LEU A 199 9.49 -5.18 -1.43
CA LEU A 199 8.49 -6.12 -1.94
C LEU A 199 8.10 -5.81 -3.39
N ALA A 200 7.88 -4.54 -3.73
CA ALA A 200 7.59 -4.13 -5.10
C ALA A 200 8.78 -4.37 -6.04
N ARG A 201 10.03 -4.20 -5.56
CA ARG A 201 11.24 -4.50 -6.34
C ARG A 201 11.37 -6.00 -6.59
N LEU A 202 11.11 -6.81 -5.56
CA LEU A 202 11.07 -8.26 -5.70
C LEU A 202 9.98 -8.70 -6.69
N ALA A 203 8.80 -8.06 -6.64
CA ALA A 203 7.74 -8.28 -7.61
C ALA A 203 8.14 -7.87 -9.03
N HIS A 204 8.91 -6.79 -9.20
CA HIS A 204 9.46 -6.40 -10.50
C HIS A 204 10.40 -7.46 -11.07
N ARG A 205 11.38 -7.90 -10.26
CA ARG A 205 12.38 -8.91 -10.67
C ARG A 205 11.76 -10.27 -11.01
N THR A 206 10.64 -10.61 -10.38
CA THR A 206 9.90 -11.86 -10.62
C THR A 206 8.82 -11.72 -11.69
N GLY A 207 8.66 -10.54 -12.31
CA GLY A 207 7.61 -10.27 -13.30
C GLY A 207 6.18 -10.29 -12.72
N ALA A 208 6.05 -10.18 -11.39
CA ALA A 208 4.79 -10.22 -10.67
C ALA A 208 4.09 -8.84 -10.59
N LEU A 209 4.76 -7.76 -10.99
CA LEU A 209 4.14 -6.43 -11.09
C LEU A 209 3.05 -6.40 -12.16
N THR A 210 1.92 -5.80 -11.82
CA THR A 210 0.85 -5.55 -12.79
C THR A 210 1.22 -4.38 -13.70
N ARG A 211 0.61 -4.33 -14.89
CA ARG A 211 0.80 -3.22 -15.83
C ARG A 211 0.51 -1.86 -15.20
N GLY A 212 -0.57 -1.76 -14.42
CA GLY A 212 -0.97 -0.51 -13.77
C GLY A 212 0.06 -0.03 -12.74
N ALA A 213 0.60 -0.95 -11.94
CA ALA A 213 1.64 -0.65 -10.96
C ALA A 213 2.94 -0.20 -11.65
N SER A 214 3.36 -0.91 -12.70
CA SER A 214 4.52 -0.51 -13.52
C SER A 214 4.34 0.88 -14.12
N GLU A 215 3.18 1.17 -14.72
CA GLU A 215 2.89 2.48 -15.29
C GLU A 215 2.88 3.61 -14.26
N MET A 216 2.38 3.34 -13.05
CA MET A 216 2.42 4.30 -11.95
C MET A 216 3.86 4.66 -11.56
N ILE A 217 4.73 3.65 -11.43
CA ILE A 217 6.15 3.84 -11.13
C ILE A 217 6.86 4.60 -12.27
N LEU A 218 6.62 4.20 -13.52
CA LEU A 218 7.20 4.87 -14.69
C LEU A 218 6.79 6.35 -14.76
N ARG A 219 5.50 6.66 -14.54
CA ARG A 219 5.03 8.05 -14.48
C ARG A 219 5.69 8.86 -13.36
N ALA A 220 5.91 8.26 -12.20
CA ALA A 220 6.60 8.91 -11.09
C ALA A 220 8.05 9.23 -11.45
N VAL A 221 8.74 8.29 -12.07
CA VAL A 221 10.14 8.44 -12.51
C VAL A 221 10.26 9.48 -13.63
N ASP A 222 9.39 9.45 -14.63
CA ASP A 222 9.42 10.39 -15.75
C ASP A 222 9.19 11.84 -15.33
N ARG A 223 8.39 12.05 -14.27
CA ARG A 223 8.15 13.39 -13.68
C ARG A 223 9.16 13.74 -12.58
N GLY A 224 9.70 12.72 -11.94
CA GLY A 224 10.47 12.82 -10.71
C GLY A 224 11.97 12.94 -10.91
N VAL A 225 12.48 12.60 -12.10
CA VAL A 225 13.92 12.59 -12.39
C VAL A 225 14.26 13.60 -13.48
N ASP A 226 15.13 14.56 -13.16
CA ASP A 226 15.76 15.41 -14.16
C ASP A 226 16.88 14.66 -14.88
N TRP A 227 16.50 13.93 -15.93
CA TRP A 227 17.42 13.18 -16.79
C TRP A 227 18.47 14.05 -17.49
N ALA A 228 18.20 15.34 -17.71
CA ALA A 228 19.14 16.25 -18.35
C ALA A 228 20.21 16.72 -17.36
N GLY A 229 19.83 16.96 -16.12
CA GLY A 229 20.75 17.22 -15.02
C GLY A 229 21.56 15.99 -14.62
N LEU A 230 20.93 14.82 -14.56
CA LEU A 230 21.59 13.57 -14.15
C LEU A 230 22.71 13.15 -15.12
N ARG A 231 22.53 13.38 -16.43
CA ARG A 231 23.58 13.14 -17.45
C ARG A 231 24.78 14.07 -17.34
N LYS A 232 24.68 15.17 -16.58
CA LYS A 232 25.81 16.08 -16.34
C LYS A 232 26.66 15.62 -15.15
N LEU A 233 26.17 14.68 -14.33
CA LEU A 233 26.97 14.05 -13.29
C LEU A 233 27.93 13.06 -13.93
N GLY A 234 29.21 13.17 -13.59
CA GLY A 234 30.20 12.17 -13.98
C GLY A 234 29.97 10.86 -13.25
N ALA A 235 30.32 9.76 -13.90
CA ALA A 235 30.27 8.42 -13.32
C ALA A 235 31.11 8.31 -12.02
N LEU A 236 32.23 9.05 -11.95
CA LEU A 236 33.08 9.17 -10.76
C LEU A 236 32.44 9.98 -9.63
N ASP A 237 31.59 10.95 -9.94
CA ASP A 237 30.88 11.77 -8.93
C ASP A 237 29.84 10.91 -8.20
N LEU A 238 29.12 10.07 -8.94
CA LEU A 238 28.13 9.12 -8.39
C LEU A 238 28.76 8.04 -7.50
N LEU A 239 29.97 7.58 -7.85
CA LEU A 239 30.72 6.62 -7.04
C LEU A 239 31.25 7.24 -5.74
N SER A 240 31.58 8.53 -5.78
CA SER A 240 32.19 9.24 -4.64
C SER A 240 31.14 9.80 -3.68
N ASP A 241 30.02 10.31 -4.22
CA ASP A 241 28.90 10.84 -3.46
C ASP A 241 27.56 10.45 -4.13
N PRO A 242 26.97 9.31 -3.75
CA PRO A 242 25.66 8.90 -4.23
C PRO A 242 24.54 9.91 -3.90
N ALA A 243 24.73 10.80 -2.91
CA ALA A 243 23.75 11.84 -2.59
C ALA A 243 23.73 13.00 -3.60
N ALA A 244 24.72 13.07 -4.51
CA ALA A 244 24.79 14.05 -5.59
C ALA A 244 23.61 13.97 -6.57
N VAL A 245 22.86 12.85 -6.59
CA VAL A 245 21.62 12.72 -7.38
C VAL A 245 20.45 13.51 -6.81
N ARG A 246 20.45 13.80 -5.51
CA ARG A 246 19.29 14.39 -4.80
C ARG A 246 18.75 15.68 -5.44
N PRO A 247 19.57 16.64 -5.90
CA PRO A 247 19.09 17.85 -6.55
C PRO A 247 18.31 17.61 -7.86
N PHE A 248 18.51 16.45 -8.49
CA PHE A 248 17.86 16.04 -9.73
C PHE A 248 16.60 15.19 -9.49
N LEU A 249 16.22 15.02 -8.23
CA LEU A 249 15.01 14.29 -7.84
C LEU A 249 13.93 15.28 -7.37
N HIS A 250 12.70 15.06 -7.80
CA HIS A 250 11.50 15.78 -7.38
C HIS A 250 10.62 14.86 -6.50
N PRO A 251 10.74 14.94 -5.16
CA PRO A 251 10.12 13.98 -4.24
C PRO A 251 8.59 13.92 -4.37
N ALA A 252 7.97 15.06 -4.64
CA ALA A 252 6.52 15.17 -4.82
C ALA A 252 5.98 14.28 -5.96
N ALA A 253 6.80 13.94 -6.96
CA ALA A 253 6.40 13.04 -8.04
C ALA A 253 6.30 11.57 -7.57
N PHE A 254 6.97 11.21 -6.48
CA PHE A 254 7.01 9.86 -5.93
C PHE A 254 6.00 9.62 -4.81
N ALA A 255 5.31 10.65 -4.32
CA ALA A 255 4.38 10.55 -3.18
C ALA A 255 3.31 9.46 -3.33
N GLU A 256 2.78 9.27 -4.54
CA GLU A 256 1.79 8.21 -4.80
C GLU A 256 2.41 6.80 -4.73
N VAL A 257 3.64 6.63 -5.21
CA VAL A 257 4.39 5.38 -5.14
C VAL A 257 4.81 5.08 -3.69
N GLU A 258 5.25 6.10 -2.95
CA GLU A 258 5.56 5.99 -1.52
C GLU A 258 4.34 5.57 -0.70
N ALA A 259 3.18 6.19 -0.93
CA ALA A 259 1.94 5.81 -0.27
C ALA A 259 1.54 4.36 -0.61
N THR A 260 1.68 3.96 -1.87
CA THR A 260 1.44 2.57 -2.30
C THR A 260 2.41 1.61 -1.61
N ALA A 261 3.69 1.94 -1.54
CA ALA A 261 4.70 1.13 -0.86
C ALA A 261 4.39 1.02 0.65
N ALA A 262 3.99 2.11 1.30
CA ALA A 262 3.58 2.08 2.70
C ALA A 262 2.38 1.13 2.90
N ASP A 263 1.37 1.19 2.03
CA ASP A 263 0.21 0.30 2.06
C ASP A 263 0.60 -1.18 1.85
N LEU A 264 1.53 -1.47 0.94
CA LEU A 264 2.08 -2.82 0.76
C LEU A 264 2.87 -3.28 2.00
N GLY A 265 3.57 -2.38 2.69
CA GLY A 265 4.21 -2.67 3.97
C GLY A 265 3.20 -3.08 5.05
N ARG A 266 2.02 -2.44 5.09
CA ARG A 266 0.91 -2.83 5.98
C ARG A 266 0.35 -4.21 5.63
N VAL A 267 0.20 -4.52 4.34
CA VAL A 267 -0.18 -5.88 3.89
C VAL A 267 0.83 -6.92 4.36
N ALA A 268 2.13 -6.63 4.23
CA ALA A 268 3.20 -7.53 4.66
C ALA A 268 3.23 -7.74 6.17
N ALA A 269 2.97 -6.70 6.95
CA ALA A 269 2.84 -6.82 8.41
C ALA A 269 1.67 -7.72 8.81
N ALA A 270 0.55 -7.68 8.06
CA ALA A 270 -0.66 -8.43 8.40
C ALA A 270 -0.69 -9.88 7.86
N THR A 271 -0.06 -10.13 6.70
CA THR A 271 -0.14 -11.42 5.97
C THR A 271 1.20 -12.16 5.89
N GLY A 272 2.28 -11.53 6.33
CA GLY A 272 3.64 -11.96 6.07
C GLY A 272 4.14 -11.56 4.68
N PRO A 273 5.47 -11.57 4.44
CA PRO A 273 6.05 -11.17 3.15
C PRO A 273 5.57 -12.01 1.96
N ALA A 274 5.36 -13.32 2.17
CA ALA A 274 4.90 -14.24 1.13
C ALA A 274 3.47 -13.92 0.70
N GLY A 275 2.60 -13.69 1.69
CA GLY A 275 1.22 -13.24 1.50
C GLY A 275 1.17 -11.93 0.73
N ALA A 276 1.97 -10.94 1.15
CA ALA A 276 2.03 -9.65 0.48
C ALA A 276 2.50 -9.76 -0.97
N LEU A 277 3.55 -10.51 -1.25
CA LEU A 277 4.05 -10.71 -2.62
C LEU A 277 3.02 -11.42 -3.51
N TYR A 278 2.32 -12.43 -2.96
CA TYR A 278 1.23 -13.09 -3.68
C TYR A 278 0.08 -12.12 -3.99
N LEU A 279 -0.37 -11.35 -2.99
CA LEU A 279 -1.50 -10.44 -3.11
C LEU A 279 -1.20 -9.22 -3.98
N LEU A 280 0.07 -8.78 -4.07
CA LEU A 280 0.51 -7.67 -4.91
C LEU A 280 0.18 -7.88 -6.39
N ARG A 281 0.12 -9.13 -6.86
CA ARG A 281 -0.32 -9.48 -8.23
C ARG A 281 -1.74 -9.03 -8.56
N SER A 282 -2.54 -8.66 -7.55
CA SER A 282 -3.89 -8.13 -7.73
C SER A 282 -3.97 -6.60 -7.74
N VAL A 283 -2.88 -5.91 -7.39
CA VAL A 283 -2.83 -4.45 -7.20
C VAL A 283 -2.48 -3.76 -8.52
N ASN A 284 -3.38 -2.91 -9.04
CA ASN A 284 -3.14 -2.15 -10.28
C ASN A 284 -2.82 -0.67 -10.03
N ASP A 285 -3.24 -0.13 -8.89
CA ASP A 285 -3.08 1.28 -8.54
C ASP A 285 -2.97 1.47 -7.02
N ALA A 286 -2.73 2.71 -6.60
CA ALA A 286 -2.59 3.06 -5.18
C ALA A 286 -3.86 2.77 -4.36
N ASP A 287 -5.04 2.86 -4.99
CA ASP A 287 -6.31 2.58 -4.31
C ASP A 287 -6.50 1.08 -4.06
N ASP A 288 -6.13 0.23 -5.02
CA ASP A 288 -6.08 -1.23 -4.84
C ASP A 288 -5.14 -1.60 -3.69
N ALA A 289 -3.95 -0.99 -3.61
CA ALA A 289 -2.99 -1.23 -2.54
C ALA A 289 -3.55 -0.85 -1.17
N ARG A 290 -4.16 0.35 -1.06
CA ARG A 290 -4.79 0.83 0.18
C ARG A 290 -5.92 -0.07 0.63
N ARG A 291 -6.77 -0.52 -0.31
CA ARG A 291 -7.87 -1.44 -0.02
C ARG A 291 -7.36 -2.79 0.45
N LEU A 292 -6.34 -3.30 -0.23
CA LEU A 292 -5.70 -4.55 0.14
C LEU A 292 -5.11 -4.46 1.55
N ALA A 293 -4.43 -3.36 1.89
CA ALA A 293 -3.92 -3.12 3.24
C ALA A 293 -5.01 -3.19 4.30
N HIS A 294 -6.11 -2.46 4.13
CA HIS A 294 -7.21 -2.48 5.09
C HIS A 294 -7.87 -3.84 5.25
N VAL A 295 -8.10 -4.56 4.15
CA VAL A 295 -8.63 -5.93 4.21
C VAL A 295 -7.65 -6.87 4.90
N SER A 296 -6.35 -6.68 4.63
CA SER A 296 -5.30 -7.53 5.18
C SER A 296 -5.14 -7.32 6.68
N GLU A 297 -5.20 -6.08 7.16
CA GLU A 297 -5.19 -5.74 8.59
C GLU A 297 -6.38 -6.39 9.32
N ALA A 298 -7.56 -6.37 8.70
CA ALA A 298 -8.75 -7.00 9.26
C ALA A 298 -8.66 -8.53 9.26
N LEU A 299 -8.30 -9.16 8.14
CA LEU A 299 -8.34 -10.62 7.97
C LEU A 299 -7.05 -11.35 8.40
N GLY A 300 -5.93 -10.62 8.48
CA GLY A 300 -4.62 -11.16 8.80
C GLY A 300 -4.18 -12.25 7.80
N PRO A 301 -3.57 -13.37 8.26
CA PRO A 301 -3.11 -14.46 7.41
C PRO A 301 -4.18 -15.08 6.51
N LYS A 302 -5.47 -15.01 6.90
CA LYS A 302 -6.58 -15.58 6.13
C LYS A 302 -6.83 -14.84 4.81
N THR A 303 -6.24 -13.67 4.61
CA THR A 303 -6.42 -12.85 3.41
C THR A 303 -6.10 -13.61 2.13
N VAL A 304 -5.01 -14.40 2.11
CA VAL A 304 -4.59 -15.17 0.94
C VAL A 304 -5.67 -16.19 0.54
N GLY A 305 -6.14 -17.01 1.49
CA GLY A 305 -7.16 -18.01 1.23
C GLY A 305 -8.48 -17.39 0.78
N ARG A 306 -8.86 -16.23 1.36
CA ARG A 306 -10.11 -15.56 1.00
C ARG A 306 -10.00 -14.88 -0.37
N ALA A 307 -8.84 -14.31 -0.70
CA ALA A 307 -8.54 -13.79 -2.03
C ALA A 307 -8.55 -14.90 -3.09
N GLU A 308 -8.12 -16.10 -2.74
CA GLU A 308 -8.10 -17.24 -3.65
C GLU A 308 -9.53 -17.76 -3.94
N VAL A 309 -10.34 -17.98 -2.91
CA VAL A 309 -11.72 -18.47 -3.09
C VAL A 309 -12.60 -17.46 -3.82
N LEU A 310 -12.56 -16.19 -3.39
CA LEU A 310 -13.41 -15.13 -3.95
C LEU A 310 -12.84 -14.54 -5.25
N GLY A 311 -11.52 -14.63 -5.46
CA GLY A 311 -10.78 -13.87 -6.47
C GLY A 311 -10.38 -12.48 -5.96
N GLY A 312 -9.10 -12.11 -6.11
CA GLY A 312 -8.55 -10.86 -5.55
C GLY A 312 -9.34 -9.60 -5.92
N ARG A 313 -9.74 -9.46 -7.20
CA ARG A 313 -10.57 -8.33 -7.67
C ARG A 313 -12.00 -8.30 -7.11
N ARG A 314 -12.56 -9.45 -6.72
CA ARG A 314 -13.89 -9.49 -6.09
C ARG A 314 -13.75 -9.17 -4.60
N LEU A 315 -12.70 -9.66 -3.94
CA LEU A 315 -12.39 -9.32 -2.54
C LEU A 315 -12.20 -7.80 -2.37
N LEU A 316 -11.41 -7.15 -3.24
CA LEU A 316 -11.18 -5.70 -3.20
C LEU A 316 -12.46 -4.89 -3.47
N ARG A 317 -13.30 -5.33 -4.43
CA ARG A 317 -14.61 -4.70 -4.70
C ARG A 317 -15.60 -4.90 -3.56
N PHE A 318 -15.49 -5.99 -2.82
CA PHE A 318 -16.35 -6.26 -1.68
C PHE A 318 -15.98 -5.36 -0.49
N ALA A 319 -14.68 -5.12 -0.25
CA ALA A 319 -14.20 -4.14 0.74
C ALA A 319 -14.69 -2.70 0.46
N LEU A 320 -14.86 -2.36 -0.82
CA LEU A 320 -15.38 -1.08 -1.31
C LEU A 320 -16.82 -0.74 -0.88
N SER A 321 -17.65 -1.76 -0.63
CA SER A 321 -19.04 -1.54 -0.17
C SER A 321 -19.10 -1.16 1.31
N LEU A 322 -18.08 -1.54 2.08
CA LEU A 322 -18.06 -1.41 3.54
C LEU A 322 -17.47 -0.09 4.01
N GLY A 323 -16.40 0.39 3.34
CA GLY A 323 -15.79 1.68 3.65
C GLY A 323 -16.66 2.90 3.33
N ARG A 324 -17.70 2.75 2.50
CA ARG A 324 -18.57 3.86 2.11
C ARG A 324 -19.43 4.35 3.28
N LEU A 325 -19.88 3.47 4.18
CA LEU A 325 -20.71 3.87 5.32
C LEU A 325 -19.97 4.74 6.34
N GLY A 326 -18.71 4.41 6.64
CA GLY A 326 -17.88 5.21 7.56
C GLY A 326 -17.62 6.62 7.02
N LEU A 327 -17.34 6.75 5.72
CA LEU A 327 -17.12 8.04 5.06
C LEU A 327 -18.38 8.92 4.98
N TRP A 328 -19.56 8.30 4.82
CA TRP A 328 -20.82 9.05 4.89
C TRP A 328 -21.12 9.55 6.30
N ILE A 329 -20.81 8.77 7.34
CA ILE A 329 -21.03 9.17 8.73
C ILE A 329 -20.06 10.29 9.13
N THR A 330 -18.77 10.15 8.82
CA THR A 330 -17.77 11.20 9.10
C THR A 330 -18.04 12.43 8.27
N GLY A 331 -18.36 12.27 6.98
CA GLY A 331 -18.76 13.35 6.07
C GLY A 331 -19.99 14.09 6.57
N ALA A 332 -21.02 13.40 7.06
CA ALA A 332 -22.23 14.02 7.62
C ALA A 332 -21.96 14.77 8.92
N ALA A 333 -21.16 14.21 9.83
CA ALA A 333 -20.74 14.90 11.04
C ALA A 333 -19.92 16.17 10.72
N PHE A 334 -19.06 16.09 9.69
CA PHE A 334 -18.30 17.22 9.19
C PHE A 334 -19.19 18.31 8.61
N TRP A 335 -20.16 17.91 7.79
CA TRP A 335 -21.12 18.81 7.16
C TRP A 335 -21.98 19.54 8.21
N ALA A 336 -22.37 18.83 9.28
CA ALA A 336 -23.12 19.40 10.40
C ALA A 336 -22.30 20.45 11.16
N LEU A 337 -21.02 20.17 11.45
CA LEU A 337 -20.12 21.12 12.12
C LEU A 337 -19.84 22.36 11.27
N ALA A 338 -19.58 22.17 9.97
CA ALA A 338 -19.39 23.28 9.03
C ALA A 338 -20.65 24.16 8.94
N SER A 339 -21.83 23.53 8.86
CA SER A 339 -23.12 24.23 8.86
C SER A 339 -23.30 25.05 10.13
N PHE A 340 -23.00 24.48 11.30
CA PHE A 340 -23.12 25.18 12.58
C PHE A 340 -22.19 26.40 12.65
N ALA A 341 -20.94 26.27 12.19
CA ALA A 341 -19.98 27.38 12.15
C ALA A 341 -20.45 28.52 11.23
N THR A 342 -21.01 28.20 10.05
CA THR A 342 -21.56 29.22 9.15
C THR A 342 -22.77 29.95 9.76
N LEU A 343 -23.61 29.23 10.50
CA LEU A 343 -24.79 29.78 11.19
C LEU A 343 -24.39 30.75 12.31
N LEU A 344 -23.36 30.38 13.10
CA LEU A 344 -22.79 31.23 14.14
C LEU A 344 -22.18 32.53 13.57
N GLY A 345 -21.46 32.40 12.45
CA GLY A 345 -20.89 33.54 11.73
C GLY A 345 -21.97 34.52 11.24
N HIS A 346 -23.07 34.00 10.70
CA HIS A 346 -24.21 34.82 10.29
C HIS A 346 -24.88 35.54 11.47
N LEU A 347 -25.06 34.87 12.62
CA LEU A 347 -25.66 35.47 13.82
C LEU A 347 -24.79 36.60 14.38
N LEU A 348 -23.47 36.41 14.44
CA LEU A 348 -22.52 37.43 14.90
C LEU A 348 -22.48 38.64 13.95
N HIS A 349 -22.50 38.40 12.64
CA HIS A 349 -22.57 39.48 11.65
C HIS A 349 -23.89 40.27 11.77
N HIS A 350 -25.00 39.59 12.04
CA HIS A 350 -26.29 40.25 12.21
C HIS A 350 -26.37 41.03 13.54
N ALA A 351 -25.80 40.51 14.62
CA ALA A 351 -25.75 41.17 15.92
C ALA A 351 -24.88 42.43 15.89
N THR A 352 -23.71 42.36 15.25
CA THR A 352 -22.83 43.52 15.05
C THR A 352 -23.47 44.58 14.16
N PHE A 353 -24.14 44.19 13.07
CA PHE A 353 -24.88 45.12 12.22
C PHE A 353 -26.03 45.81 12.98
N MET A 354 -26.76 45.08 13.81
CA MET A 354 -27.83 45.64 14.65
C MET A 354 -27.28 46.56 15.75
N GLY A 355 -26.17 46.20 16.37
CA GLY A 355 -25.47 47.04 17.35
C GLY A 355 -25.01 48.37 16.75
N VAL A 356 -24.39 48.32 15.57
CA VAL A 356 -23.97 49.53 14.84
C VAL A 356 -25.17 50.39 14.43
N ARG A 357 -26.30 49.79 14.01
CA ARG A 357 -27.53 50.54 13.70
C ARG A 357 -28.15 51.19 14.94
N ARG A 358 -28.13 50.54 16.10
CA ARG A 358 -28.64 51.11 17.37
C ARG A 358 -27.79 52.28 17.84
N LEU A 359 -26.46 52.14 17.81
CA LEU A 359 -25.52 53.23 18.11
C LEU A 359 -25.72 54.43 17.18
N ARG A 360 -25.93 54.20 15.87
CA ARG A 360 -26.24 55.28 14.92
C ARG A 360 -27.57 56.00 15.17
N ARG A 361 -28.55 55.34 15.79
CA ARG A 361 -29.82 55.97 16.16
C ARG A 361 -29.74 56.74 17.47
N ALA A 362 -28.87 56.33 18.40
CA ALA A 362 -28.63 57.03 19.66
C ALA A 362 -27.75 58.29 19.51
N LEU A 363 -27.01 58.38 18.40
CA LEU A 363 -26.16 59.53 18.04
C LEU A 363 -26.88 60.56 17.14
N ARG A 364 -28.19 60.42 16.93
CA ARG A 364 -29.05 61.40 16.24
C ARG A 364 -30.06 61.97 17.21
#